data_AF-A0A925L716-F1
#
_entry.id   AF-A0A925L716-F1
#
_cell.length_a   1.000
_cell.length_b   1.000
_cell.length_c   1.000
_cell.angle_alpha   90.00
_cell.angle_beta   90.00
_cell.angle_gamma   90.00
#
_symmetry.space_group_name_H-M   'P 1'
#
loop_
_entity.id
_entity.type
_entity.pdbx_description
1 polymer ?
#
loop_
_entity_poly.entity_id
_entity_poly.type
_entity_poly.pdbx_seq_one_letter_code
_entity_poly.pdbx_strand_id
1 'polypeptide(L)'
;RISSMASCGAAAVVYLRVAGHLVFGYLFARMAQVALREIAAGNTDPFYPAKLQTARFYFAKLFPETATLMRTARSGSKVLMDTDLALA
;
A
#
# COMPACT_ATOMS: atom_id res chain seq x y z
N ARG A 1 24.86 -13.46 -14.21
CA ARG A 1 24.91 -13.10 -12.77
C ARG A 1 24.51 -11.63 -12.52
N ILE A 2 24.84 -10.68 -13.40
CA ILE A 2 24.40 -9.27 -13.29
C ILE A 2 22.88 -9.11 -13.54
N SER A 3 22.31 -9.89 -14.46
CA SER A 3 20.88 -9.89 -14.77
C SER A 3 19.97 -10.25 -13.59
N SER A 4 20.39 -11.14 -12.69
CA SER A 4 19.59 -11.48 -11.51
C SER A 4 19.56 -10.35 -10.47
N MET A 5 20.66 -9.61 -10.31
CA MET A 5 20.73 -8.47 -9.38
C MET A 5 19.82 -7.32 -9.82
N ALA A 6 19.79 -7.00 -11.11
CA ALA A 6 18.89 -5.97 -11.66
C ALA A 6 17.41 -6.32 -11.46
N SER A 7 17.05 -7.60 -11.63
CA SER A 7 15.67 -8.07 -11.40
C SER A 7 15.24 -7.97 -9.93
N CYS A 8 16.17 -8.24 -8.98
CA CYS A 8 15.91 -8.06 -7.55
C CYS A 8 15.69 -6.59 -7.18
N GLY A 9 16.48 -5.67 -7.73
CA GLY A 9 16.33 -4.23 -7.49
C GLY A 9 15.01 -3.66 -8.01
N ALA A 10 14.60 -4.06 -9.22
CA ALA A 10 13.33 -3.64 -9.80
C ALA A 10 12.11 -4.14 -9.00
N ALA A 11 12.18 -5.36 -8.46
CA ALA A 11 11.09 -5.92 -7.65
C ALA A 11 11.03 -5.33 -6.23
N ALA A 12 12.16 -4.93 -5.65
CA ALA A 12 12.25 -4.47 -4.27
C ALA A 12 11.33 -3.28 -3.96
N VAL A 13 11.25 -2.30 -4.86
CA VAL A 13 10.41 -1.10 -4.68
C VAL A 13 8.92 -1.47 -4.61
N VAL A 14 8.48 -2.41 -5.45
CA VAL A 14 7.08 -2.86 -5.50
C VAL A 14 6.73 -3.60 -4.20
N TYR A 15 7.61 -4.49 -3.73
CA TYR A 15 7.41 -5.20 -2.45
C TYR A 15 7.40 -4.24 -1.26
N LEU A 16 8.31 -3.27 -1.22
CA LEU A 16 8.37 -2.29 -0.13
C LEU A 16 7.09 -1.45 -0.08
N ARG A 17 6.53 -1.07 -1.23
CA ARG A 17 5.26 -0.33 -1.28
C ARG A 17 4.08 -1.17 -0.79
N VAL A 18 4.00 -2.44 -1.17
CA VAL A 18 2.98 -3.37 -0.64
C VAL A 18 3.12 -3.53 0.88
N ALA A 19 4.35 -3.70 1.38
CA ALA A 19 4.61 -3.78 2.81
C ALA A 19 4.22 -2.49 3.55
N GLY A 20 4.48 -1.33 2.96
CA GLY A 20 4.02 -0.04 3.49
C GLY A 20 2.50 0.00 3.62
N HIS A 21 1.76 -0.39 2.59
CA HIS A 21 0.30 -0.46 2.66
C HIS A 21 -0.20 -1.45 3.72
N LEU A 22 0.47 -2.59 3.91
CA LEU A 22 0.12 -3.53 4.97
C LEU A 22 0.23 -2.88 6.35
N VAL A 23 1.36 -2.24 6.64
CA VAL A 23 1.61 -1.58 7.94
C VAL A 23 0.59 -0.45 8.17
N PHE A 24 0.42 0.45 7.21
CA PHE A 24 -0.52 1.55 7.34
C PHE A 24 -1.98 1.07 7.40
N GLY A 25 -2.35 0.06 6.61
CA GLY A 25 -3.67 -0.57 6.68
C GLY A 25 -3.97 -1.11 8.06
N TYR A 26 -3.03 -1.82 8.68
CA TYR A 26 -3.17 -2.30 10.06
C TYR A 26 -3.36 -1.15 11.06
N LEU A 27 -2.55 -0.09 10.96
CA LEU A 27 -2.65 1.07 11.86
C LEU A 27 -3.98 1.81 11.70
N PHE A 28 -4.45 2.04 10.47
CA PHE A 28 -5.74 2.67 10.23
C PHE A 28 -6.91 1.82 10.71
N ALA A 29 -6.86 0.50 10.51
CA ALA A 29 -7.88 -0.42 11.03
C ALA A 29 -7.94 -0.39 12.56
N ARG A 30 -6.77 -0.41 13.23
CA ARG A 30 -6.69 -0.30 14.69
C ARG A 30 -7.22 1.03 15.21
N MET A 31 -6.89 2.15 14.56
CA MET A 31 -7.43 3.47 14.91
C MET A 31 -8.95 3.53 14.73
N ALA A 32 -9.47 2.96 13.63
CA ALA A 32 -10.90 2.89 13.38
C ALA A 32 -11.64 2.05 14.44
N GLN A 33 -11.05 0.92 14.85
CA GLN A 33 -11.61 0.09 15.91
C GLN A 33 -11.72 0.85 17.24
N VAL A 34 -10.68 1.58 17.63
CA VAL A 34 -10.70 2.41 18.86
C VAL A 34 -11.74 3.52 18.73
N ALA A 35 -11.78 4.23 17.60
CA ALA A 35 -12.75 5.30 17.39
C ALA A 35 -14.20 4.81 17.45
N LEU A 36 -14.51 3.64 16.89
CA LEU A 36 -15.85 3.05 16.99
C LEU A 36 -16.21 2.69 18.43
N ARG A 37 -15.26 2.19 19.23
CA ARG A 37 -15.49 1.88 20.65
C ARG A 37 -15.80 3.12 21.47
N GLU A 38 -15.03 4.20 21.28
CA GLU A 38 -15.23 5.46 22.00
C GLU A 38 -16.58 6.10 21.66
N ILE A 39 -16.94 6.12 20.38
CA ILE A 39 -18.27 6.59 19.93
C ILE A 39 -19.38 5.73 20.56
N ALA A 40 -19.22 4.40 20.58
CA ALA A 40 -20.20 3.50 21.19
C ALA A 40 -20.30 3.67 22.73
N ALA A 41 -19.22 4.09 23.39
CA ALA A 41 -19.21 4.42 24.81
C ALA A 41 -19.84 5.79 25.13
N GLY A 42 -20.33 6.52 24.13
CA GLY A 42 -21.00 7.82 24.29
C GLY A 42 -20.04 9.01 24.23
N ASN A 43 -18.80 8.82 23.82
CA ASN A 43 -17.85 9.93 23.66
C ASN A 43 -18.26 10.82 22.47
N THR A 44 -18.45 12.12 22.73
CA THR A 44 -18.90 13.11 21.73
C THR A 44 -17.75 13.92 21.11
N ASP A 45 -16.49 13.56 21.36
CA ASP A 45 -15.34 14.24 20.77
C ASP A 45 -15.34 14.07 19.23
N PRO A 46 -15.34 15.16 18.45
CA PRO A 46 -15.31 15.10 16.98
C PRO A 46 -14.04 14.46 16.40
N PHE A 47 -12.99 14.24 17.20
CA PHE A 47 -11.78 13.55 16.79
C PHE A 47 -12.05 12.13 16.28
N TYR A 48 -12.93 11.36 16.94
CA TYR A 48 -13.21 9.97 16.57
C TYR A 48 -13.93 9.82 15.22
N PRO A 49 -15.03 10.55 14.93
CA PRO A 49 -15.62 10.52 13.60
C PRO A 49 -14.66 11.04 12.51
N ALA A 50 -13.83 12.04 12.80
CA ALA A 50 -12.81 12.51 11.85
C ALA A 50 -11.74 11.44 11.55
N LYS A 51 -11.32 10.66 12.55
CA LYS A 51 -10.43 9.50 12.35
C LYS A 51 -11.07 8.42 11.48
N LEU A 52 -12.36 8.15 11.67
CA LEU A 52 -13.09 7.19 10.83
C LEU A 52 -13.20 7.67 9.38
N GLN A 53 -13.46 8.95 9.15
CA GLN A 53 -13.46 9.52 7.81
C GLN A 53 -12.10 9.36 7.12
N THR A 54 -11.02 9.63 7.84
CA THR A 54 -9.65 9.48 7.31
C THR A 54 -9.32 8.02 6.98
N ALA A 55 -9.67 7.08 7.86
CA ALA A 55 -9.47 5.66 7.62
C ALA A 55 -10.26 5.18 6.38
N ARG A 56 -11.53 5.60 6.24
CA ARG A 56 -12.35 5.29 5.06
C ARG A 56 -11.73 5.81 3.77
N PHE A 57 -11.22 7.05 3.77
CA PHE A 57 -10.52 7.61 2.62
C PHE A 57 -9.31 6.75 2.24
N TYR A 58 -8.46 6.38 3.20
CA TYR A 58 -7.28 5.56 2.95
C TYR A 58 -7.64 4.22 2.29
N PHE A 59 -8.61 3.50 2.86
CA PHE A 59 -9.04 2.20 2.32
C PHE A 59 -9.76 2.29 0.97
N ALA A 60 -10.47 3.39 0.71
CA ALA A 60 -11.18 3.58 -0.55
C ALA A 60 -10.29 4.08 -1.69
N LYS A 61 -9.24 4.87 -1.39
CA LYS A 61 -8.46 5.60 -2.40
C LYS A 61 -7.01 5.13 -2.55
N LEU A 62 -6.34 4.78 -1.45
CA LEU A 62 -4.92 4.42 -1.48
C LEU A 62 -4.72 2.91 -1.41
N PHE A 63 -5.43 2.23 -0.52
CA PHE A 63 -5.24 0.79 -0.32
C PHE A 63 -5.47 -0.09 -1.57
N PRO A 64 -6.39 0.22 -2.51
CA PRO A 64 -6.56 -0.57 -3.73
C PRO A 64 -5.32 -0.64 -4.62
N GLU A 65 -4.35 0.28 -4.46
CA GLU A 65 -3.07 0.25 -5.17
C GLU A 65 -2.35 -1.10 -4.99
N THR A 66 -2.50 -1.73 -3.82
CA THR A 66 -1.94 -3.05 -3.49
C THR A 66 -2.31 -4.12 -4.51
N ALA A 67 -3.52 -4.11 -5.07
CA ALA A 67 -3.97 -5.13 -6.03
C ALA A 67 -3.18 -5.05 -7.34
N THR A 68 -2.86 -3.85 -7.80
CA THR A 68 -2.02 -3.65 -8.99
C THR A 68 -0.57 -3.95 -8.67
N LEU A 69 -0.05 -3.46 -7.55
CA LEU A 69 1.33 -3.73 -7.12
C LEU A 69 1.61 -5.23 -6.98
N MET A 70 0.68 -6.01 -6.42
CA MET A 70 0.84 -7.47 -6.32
C MET A 70 0.90 -8.16 -7.68
N ARG A 71 0.18 -7.66 -8.69
CA ARG A 71 0.26 -8.18 -10.06
C ARG A 71 1.59 -7.81 -10.70
N THR A 72 2.02 -6.56 -10.58
CA THR A 72 3.32 -6.08 -11.08
C THR A 72 4.50 -6.79 -10.43
N ALA A 73 4.43 -7.09 -9.13
CA ALA A 73 5.48 -7.83 -8.42
C ALA A 73 5.66 -9.26 -8.97
N ARG A 74 4.59 -9.85 -9.54
CA ARG A 74 4.60 -11.20 -10.11
C ARG A 74 5.00 -11.24 -11.59
N SER A 75 4.88 -10.14 -12.33
CA SER A 75 5.16 -10.12 -13.78
C SER A 75 6.65 -10.08 -14.14
N GLY A 76 7.55 -9.92 -13.15
CA GLY A 76 8.99 -9.89 -13.36
C GLY A 76 9.50 -8.61 -14.04
N SER A 77 10.82 -8.49 -14.21
CA SER A 77 11.47 -7.27 -14.71
C SER A 77 11.82 -7.29 -16.20
N LYS A 78 11.47 -8.35 -16.94
CA LYS A 78 11.92 -8.54 -18.33
C LYS A 78 11.51 -7.37 -19.24
N VAL A 79 10.23 -6.99 -19.19
CA VAL A 79 9.69 -5.87 -19.97
C VAL A 79 10.32 -4.53 -19.58
N LEU A 80 10.67 -4.35 -18.30
CA LEU A 80 11.34 -3.14 -17.81
C LEU A 80 12.78 -3.01 -18.30
N MET A 81 13.46 -4.13 -18.55
CA MET A 81 14.87 -4.17 -18.95
C MET A 81 15.05 -4.33 -20.47
N ASP A 82 13.96 -4.49 -21.22
CA ASP A 82 13.96 -4.66 -22.68
C ASP A 82 13.97 -3.28 -23.37
N THR A 83 15.09 -2.57 -23.24
CA THR A 83 15.25 -1.18 -23.71
C THR A 83 16.24 -1.04 -24.87
N ASP A 84 16.85 -2.13 -25.30
CA ASP A 84 17.95 -2.14 -26.26
C ASP A 84 17.59 -1.48 -27.60
N LEU A 85 16.34 -1.65 -28.06
CA LEU A 85 15.84 -1.03 -29.30
C LEU A 85 15.56 0.47 -29.19
N ALA A 86 15.31 0.98 -27.99
CA ALA A 86 14.99 2.40 -27.78
C ALA A 86 16.25 3.26 -27.49
N LEU A 87 17.36 2.60 -27.15
CA LEU A 87 18.63 3.24 -26.75
C LEU A 87 19.78 2.99 -27.75
N ALA A 88 19.47 2.39 -28.91
CA ALA A 88 20.37 2.24 -30.06
C ALA A 88 20.38 3.48 -30.94
#